data_AF-A0A960U298-F1
#
_entry.id   AF-A0A960U298-F1
#
_cell.length_a   1.000
_cell.length_b   1.000
_cell.length_c   1.000
_cell.angle_alpha   90.00
_cell.angle_beta   90.00
_cell.angle_gamma   90.00
#
_symmetry.space_group_name_H-M   'P 1'
#
loop_
_entity.id
_entity.type
_entity.pdbx_description
1 polymer ?
#
loop_
_entity_poly.entity_id
_entity_poly.type
_entity_poly.pdbx_seq_one_letter_code
_entity_poly.pdbx_strand_id
1 'polypeptide(L)'
;MKVCDSAMGSGSLLAAALRYLTEALFESLYYHGRIAAHGDGGIVRLADGQLTNDVLTESLSVPPDHPDFDDRLRARLKRYVVERCIYGVDLDPLAVGIARIAPALAWDDFDIGKWTYRLQVGNALIGATQAGRSDNAPAQWRPFDWSAAFPDVFGGVDRGFDAVVGNPPYVSFGLRDLRNIDRELADAYRRRYP
;
A
#
# COMPACT_ATOMS: atom_id res chain seq x y z
N MET A 1 1.72 -10.59 -2.62
CA MET A 1 0.60 -9.74 -3.04
C MET A 1 0.96 -8.28 -2.77
N LYS A 2 0.77 -7.39 -3.74
CA LYS A 2 1.05 -5.95 -3.73
C LYS A 2 -0.21 -5.23 -4.19
N VAL A 3 -0.74 -4.34 -3.35
CA VAL A 3 -1.99 -3.59 -3.56
C VAL A 3 -1.67 -2.11 -3.57
N CYS A 4 -2.15 -1.39 -4.59
CA CYS A 4 -1.94 0.04 -4.73
C CYS A 4 -3.26 0.82 -4.73
N ASP A 5 -3.27 2.00 -4.11
CA ASP A 5 -4.23 3.06 -4.39
C ASP A 5 -3.53 4.28 -4.99
N SER A 6 -3.81 4.60 -6.25
CA SER A 6 -3.16 5.67 -7.00
C SER A 6 -3.77 7.06 -6.78
N ALA A 7 -4.86 7.15 -6.00
CA ALA A 7 -5.54 8.38 -5.61
C ALA A 7 -6.13 8.19 -4.20
N MET A 8 -5.26 7.86 -3.25
CA MET A 8 -5.66 7.28 -1.97
C MET A 8 -6.41 8.22 -1.02
N GLY A 9 -6.37 9.52 -1.26
CA GLY A 9 -6.89 10.54 -0.36
C GLY A 9 -6.33 10.36 1.04
N SER A 10 -7.21 10.24 2.03
CA SER A 10 -6.84 10.00 3.43
C SER A 10 -6.42 8.55 3.74
N GLY A 11 -6.36 7.67 2.73
CA GLY A 11 -5.90 6.29 2.89
C GLY A 11 -6.93 5.34 3.50
N SER A 12 -8.22 5.68 3.50
CA SER A 12 -9.28 4.86 4.11
C SER A 12 -9.41 3.47 3.45
N LEU A 13 -9.32 3.40 2.12
CA LEU A 13 -9.31 2.14 1.37
C LEU A 13 -8.06 1.31 1.67
N LEU A 14 -6.89 1.94 1.77
CA LEU A 14 -5.65 1.26 2.14
C LEU A 14 -5.70 0.71 3.57
N ALA A 15 -6.28 1.46 4.51
CA ALA A 15 -6.50 0.98 5.87
C ALA A 15 -7.48 -0.20 5.91
N ALA A 16 -8.51 -0.19 5.06
CA ALA A 16 -9.42 -1.32 4.92
C ALA A 16 -8.74 -2.56 4.30
N ALA A 17 -7.94 -2.36 3.25
CA ALA A 17 -7.16 -3.42 2.63
C ALA A 17 -6.18 -4.04 3.63
N LEU A 18 -5.49 -3.23 4.43
CA LEU A 18 -4.60 -3.71 5.48
C LEU A 18 -5.34 -4.58 6.52
N ARG A 19 -6.51 -4.14 7.02
CA ARG A 19 -7.31 -4.97 7.94
C ARG A 19 -7.71 -6.29 7.30
N TYR A 20 -8.25 -6.22 6.08
CA TYR A 20 -8.72 -7.40 5.36
C TYR A 20 -7.59 -8.41 5.10
N LEU A 21 -6.45 -7.95 4.58
CA LEU A 21 -5.31 -8.82 4.30
C LEU A 21 -4.69 -9.40 5.58
N THR A 22 -4.66 -8.64 6.67
CA THR A 22 -4.18 -9.13 7.97
C THR A 22 -5.06 -10.27 8.46
N GLU A 23 -6.39 -10.09 8.43
CA GLU A 23 -7.32 -11.11 8.91
C GLU A 23 -7.36 -12.33 7.98
N ALA A 24 -7.38 -12.11 6.66
CA ALA A 24 -7.33 -13.20 5.70
C ALA A 24 -6.04 -14.04 5.84
N LEU A 25 -4.91 -13.40 6.11
CA LEU A 25 -3.65 -14.11 6.38
C LEU A 25 -3.68 -14.85 7.71
N PHE A 26 -4.23 -14.24 8.76
CA PHE A 26 -4.41 -14.86 10.07
C PHE A 26 -5.24 -16.16 9.96
N GLU A 27 -6.43 -16.07 9.35
CA GLU A 27 -7.31 -17.21 9.12
C GLU A 27 -6.66 -18.30 8.24
N SER A 28 -5.93 -17.88 7.20
CA SER A 28 -5.19 -18.80 6.33
C SER A 28 -4.15 -19.63 7.09
N LEU A 29 -3.45 -19.02 8.06
CA LEU A 29 -2.45 -19.73 8.86
C LEU A 29 -3.08 -20.82 9.74
N TYR A 30 -4.23 -20.55 10.34
CA TYR A 30 -4.98 -21.54 11.11
C TYR A 30 -5.53 -22.65 10.20
N TYR A 31 -6.19 -22.27 9.11
CA TYR A 31 -6.80 -23.21 8.18
C TYR A 31 -5.79 -24.21 7.59
N HIS A 32 -4.57 -23.76 7.29
CA HIS A 32 -3.51 -24.59 6.73
C HIS A 32 -2.57 -25.22 7.78
N GLY A 33 -2.87 -25.10 9.09
CA GLY A 33 -2.07 -25.70 10.15
C GLY A 33 -0.62 -25.19 10.18
N ARG A 34 -0.44 -23.89 9.95
CA ARG A 34 0.86 -23.22 9.79
C ARG A 34 1.44 -22.65 11.08
N ILE A 35 0.79 -22.90 12.20
CA ILE A 35 1.20 -22.47 13.53
C ILE A 35 1.68 -23.70 14.29
N ALA A 36 2.93 -23.68 14.78
CA ALA A 36 3.51 -24.78 15.53
C ALA A 36 4.25 -24.25 16.78
N ALA A 37 4.21 -24.99 17.88
CA ALA A 37 5.03 -24.69 19.05
C ALA A 37 6.51 -25.04 18.79
N HIS A 38 7.42 -24.22 19.30
CA HIS A 38 8.86 -24.49 19.29
C HIS A 38 9.53 -23.94 20.54
N GLY A 39 10.01 -24.83 21.41
CA GLY A 39 10.55 -24.45 22.71
C GLY A 39 9.50 -23.70 23.54
N ASP A 40 9.89 -22.57 24.11
CA ASP A 40 9.01 -21.70 24.93
C ASP A 40 8.19 -20.70 24.08
N GLY A 41 8.21 -20.81 22.74
CA GLY A 41 7.55 -19.89 21.82
C GLY A 41 6.76 -20.59 20.71
N GLY A 42 6.12 -19.80 19.85
CA GLY A 42 5.41 -20.28 18.65
C GLY A 42 6.14 -19.90 17.38
N ILE A 43 6.33 -20.86 16.47
CA ILE A 43 6.79 -20.61 15.10
C ILE A 43 5.59 -20.57 14.16
N VAL A 44 5.52 -19.52 13.36
CA VAL A 44 4.57 -19.39 12.26
C VAL A 44 5.31 -19.67 10.95
N ARG A 45 4.74 -20.52 10.08
CA ARG A 45 5.32 -20.86 8.78
C ARG A 45 4.42 -20.35 7.67
N LEU A 46 4.89 -19.43 6.82
CA LEU A 46 4.07 -18.98 5.69
C LEU A 46 3.81 -20.08 4.64
N ALA A 47 2.85 -19.80 3.77
CA ALA A 47 2.23 -20.73 2.83
C ALA A 47 3.19 -21.46 1.88
N ASP A 48 4.38 -20.90 1.60
CA ASP A 48 5.38 -21.51 0.70
C ASP A 48 6.22 -22.62 1.37
N GLY A 49 6.17 -22.75 2.70
CA GLY A 49 6.93 -23.75 3.45
C GLY A 49 8.45 -23.56 3.39
N GLN A 50 8.94 -22.45 2.82
CA GLN A 50 10.36 -22.14 2.68
C GLN A 50 10.87 -21.38 3.89
N LEU A 51 12.14 -21.59 4.25
CA LEU A 51 12.83 -20.76 5.22
C LEU A 51 13.12 -19.40 4.58
N THR A 52 12.37 -18.37 4.94
CA THR A 52 12.71 -16.99 4.59
C THR A 52 13.65 -16.43 5.66
N ASN A 53 14.70 -15.69 5.30
CA ASN A 53 15.58 -14.98 6.26
C ASN A 53 14.93 -13.72 6.85
N ASP A 54 13.61 -13.64 6.85
CA ASP A 54 12.87 -12.39 6.89
C ASP A 54 11.64 -12.57 7.78
N VAL A 55 11.51 -11.72 8.81
CA VAL A 55 10.40 -11.30 9.69
C VAL A 55 9.33 -12.34 10.11
N LEU A 56 8.98 -13.30 9.27
CA LEU A 56 7.93 -14.30 9.46
C LEU A 56 8.44 -15.65 9.93
N THR A 57 9.74 -15.90 9.83
CA THR A 57 10.44 -16.99 10.55
C THR A 57 10.78 -16.60 11.99
N GLU A 58 10.48 -15.37 12.42
CA GLU A 58 10.68 -14.96 13.79
C GLU A 58 9.71 -15.70 14.70
N SER A 59 10.26 -16.48 15.63
CA SER A 59 9.52 -17.07 16.73
C SER A 59 8.78 -15.96 17.48
N LEU A 60 7.48 -16.13 17.67
CA LEU A 60 6.78 -15.35 18.68
C LEU A 60 7.33 -15.75 20.05
N SER A 61 7.52 -14.76 20.93
CA SER A 61 8.03 -14.97 22.29
C SER A 61 7.02 -15.66 23.22
N VAL A 62 5.85 -16.01 22.71
CA VAL A 62 4.79 -16.70 23.43
C VAL A 62 4.39 -17.97 22.68
N PRO A 63 4.06 -19.05 23.39
CA PRO A 63 3.59 -20.28 22.77
C PRO A 63 2.15 -20.14 22.24
N PRO A 64 1.70 -21.00 21.30
CA PRO A 64 0.36 -20.92 20.67
C PRO A 64 -0.82 -21.02 21.63
N ASP A 65 -0.64 -21.60 22.82
CA ASP A 65 -1.65 -21.73 23.86
C ASP A 65 -1.73 -20.52 24.80
N HIS A 66 -0.84 -19.54 24.65
CA HIS A 66 -0.85 -18.32 25.44
C HIS A 66 -2.05 -17.42 25.06
N PRO A 67 -2.76 -16.80 26.03
CA PRO A 67 -3.94 -15.97 25.74
C PRO A 67 -3.66 -14.81 24.77
N ASP A 68 -2.49 -14.17 24.89
CA ASP A 68 -2.10 -13.07 23.99
C ASP A 68 -1.51 -13.52 22.63
N PHE A 69 -1.46 -14.83 22.34
CA PHE A 69 -0.79 -15.33 21.14
C PHE A 69 -1.38 -14.73 19.86
N ASP A 70 -2.71 -14.75 19.75
CA ASP A 70 -3.43 -14.28 18.57
C ASP A 70 -3.25 -12.78 18.33
N ASP A 71 -3.29 -11.97 19.39
CA ASP A 71 -3.11 -10.53 19.29
C ASP A 71 -1.70 -10.18 18.84
N ARG A 72 -0.69 -10.87 19.40
CA ARG A 72 0.71 -10.73 18.99
C ARG A 72 0.94 -11.20 17.56
N LEU A 73 0.28 -12.29 17.15
CA LEU A 73 0.32 -12.78 15.78
C LEU A 73 -0.30 -11.75 14.83
N ARG A 74 -1.51 -11.26 15.10
CA ARG A 74 -2.15 -10.22 14.27
C ARG A 74 -1.30 -8.96 14.17
N ALA A 75 -0.69 -8.49 15.26
CA ALA A 75 0.23 -7.36 15.23
C ALA A 75 1.41 -7.63 14.29
N ARG A 76 1.97 -8.84 14.33
CA ARG A 76 3.07 -9.25 13.45
C ARG A 76 2.65 -9.32 11.98
N LEU A 77 1.50 -9.92 11.70
CA LEU A 77 0.96 -10.02 10.33
C LEU A 77 0.64 -8.62 9.77
N LYS A 78 0.09 -7.74 10.60
CA LYS A 78 -0.16 -6.34 10.22
C LYS A 78 1.12 -5.64 9.78
N ARG A 79 2.20 -5.78 10.56
CA ARG A 79 3.52 -5.26 10.19
C ARG A 79 4.01 -5.85 8.87
N TYR A 80 3.88 -7.16 8.69
CA TYR A 80 4.26 -7.83 7.45
C TYR A 80 3.52 -7.28 6.23
N VAL A 81 2.19 -7.11 6.34
CA VAL A 81 1.34 -6.58 5.27
C VAL A 81 1.68 -5.11 4.97
N VAL A 82 1.88 -4.26 5.98
CA VAL A 82 2.35 -2.87 5.78
C VAL A 82 3.67 -2.82 5.03
N GLU A 83 4.61 -3.66 5.44
CA GLU A 83 5.96 -3.64 4.89
C GLU A 83 6.04 -4.12 3.45
N ARG A 84 5.09 -4.93 2.95
CA ARG A 84 5.25 -5.61 1.64
C ARG A 84 4.06 -5.48 0.70
N CYS A 85 2.87 -5.25 1.23
CA CYS A 85 1.64 -5.38 0.46
C CYS A 85 0.97 -4.05 0.15
N ILE A 86 1.13 -2.99 0.96
CA ILE A 86 0.34 -1.76 0.81
C ILE A 86 1.15 -0.63 0.20
N TYR A 87 0.59 0.04 -0.81
CA TYR A 87 1.21 1.17 -1.52
C TYR A 87 0.15 2.23 -1.82
N GLY A 88 0.52 3.50 -1.71
CA GLY A 88 -0.41 4.60 -1.96
C GLY A 88 0.25 5.80 -2.60
N VAL A 89 -0.46 6.46 -3.50
CA VAL A 89 -0.06 7.72 -4.11
C VAL A 89 -1.23 8.70 -4.03
N ASP A 90 -0.94 9.94 -3.68
CA ASP A 90 -1.91 11.03 -3.83
C ASP A 90 -1.23 12.31 -4.33
N LEU A 91 -1.99 13.14 -5.04
CA LEU A 91 -1.50 14.42 -5.53
C LEU A 91 -1.43 15.47 -4.41
N ASP A 92 -2.36 15.42 -3.45
CA ASP A 92 -2.45 16.37 -2.33
C ASP A 92 -1.52 15.95 -1.18
N PRO A 93 -0.46 16.75 -0.88
CA PRO A 93 0.44 16.45 0.22
C PRO A 93 -0.25 16.36 1.59
N LEU A 94 -1.35 17.08 1.80
CA LEU A 94 -2.10 17.02 3.04
C LEU A 94 -2.82 15.68 3.19
N ALA A 95 -3.43 15.18 2.11
CA ALA A 95 -4.06 13.88 2.07
C ALA A 95 -3.05 12.76 2.39
N VAL A 96 -1.86 12.81 1.79
CA VAL A 96 -0.74 11.90 2.13
C VAL A 96 -0.34 12.01 3.59
N GLY A 97 -0.25 13.24 4.14
CA GLY A 97 0.04 13.47 5.55
C GLY A 97 -0.98 12.80 6.48
N ILE A 98 -2.27 12.95 6.20
CA ILE A 98 -3.36 12.30 6.95
C ILE A 98 -3.26 10.78 6.83
N ALA A 99 -3.06 10.26 5.61
CA ALA A 99 -2.96 8.82 5.37
C ALA A 99 -1.80 8.18 6.15
N ARG A 100 -0.69 8.90 6.34
CA ARG A 100 0.48 8.43 7.10
C ARG A 100 0.22 8.28 8.61
N ILE A 101 -0.68 9.07 9.17
CA ILE A 101 -0.97 9.06 10.63
C ILE A 101 -2.26 8.33 10.98
N ALA A 102 -3.23 8.24 10.07
CA ALA A 102 -4.57 7.73 10.36
C ALA A 102 -4.57 6.32 10.98
N PRO A 103 -3.75 5.34 10.52
CA PRO A 103 -3.72 4.02 11.13
C PRO A 103 -3.24 4.02 12.59
N ALA A 104 -2.31 4.90 12.96
CA ALA A 104 -1.77 4.99 14.31
C ALA A 104 -2.77 5.59 15.32
N LEU A 105 -3.80 6.28 14.85
CA LEU A 105 -4.91 6.74 15.70
C LEU A 105 -5.89 5.60 16.04
N ALA A 106 -5.85 4.51 15.28
CA ALA A 106 -6.76 3.38 15.44
C ALA A 106 -6.07 2.16 16.07
N TRP A 107 -4.74 2.06 16.00
CA TRP A 107 -3.97 0.90 16.44
C TRP A 107 -2.73 1.32 17.22
N ASP A 108 -2.62 0.84 18.46
CA ASP A 108 -1.55 1.23 19.39
C ASP A 108 -0.15 0.76 18.94
N ASP A 109 -0.05 -0.42 18.32
CA ASP A 109 1.24 -1.03 17.91
C ASP A 109 1.61 -0.78 16.43
N PHE A 110 1.15 0.32 15.84
CA PHE A 110 1.38 0.57 14.42
C PHE A 110 2.76 1.18 14.11
N ASP A 111 3.56 0.50 13.28
CA ASP A 111 4.83 1.04 12.76
C ASP A 111 4.57 2.09 11.67
N ILE A 112 4.50 3.35 12.10
CA ILE A 112 4.32 4.52 11.23
C ILE A 112 5.48 4.67 10.25
N GLY A 113 6.70 4.29 10.64
CA GLY A 113 7.91 4.52 9.85
C GLY A 113 7.82 3.79 8.51
N LYS A 114 7.62 2.47 8.54
CA LYS A 114 7.51 1.64 7.33
C LYS A 114 6.30 2.02 6.47
N TRP A 115 5.16 2.28 7.11
CA TRP A 115 3.95 2.75 6.45
C TRP A 115 4.18 4.05 5.66
N THR A 116 4.90 5.00 6.25
CA THR A 116 5.15 6.31 5.66
C THR A 116 5.91 6.24 4.34
N TYR A 117 6.89 5.35 4.22
CA TYR A 117 7.67 5.16 2.99
C TYR A 117 6.86 4.55 1.83
N ARG A 118 5.76 3.88 2.14
CA ARG A 118 4.86 3.26 1.15
C ARG A 118 3.84 4.24 0.57
N LEU A 119 3.72 5.42 1.17
CA LEU A 119 2.75 6.45 0.80
C LEU A 119 3.48 7.66 0.21
N GLN A 120 3.23 7.96 -1.05
CA GLN A 120 4.00 8.94 -1.82
C GLN A 120 3.13 10.09 -2.33
N VAL A 121 3.73 11.27 -2.45
CA VAL A 121 3.10 12.45 -3.08
C VAL A 121 3.45 12.45 -4.56
N GLY A 122 2.45 12.52 -5.44
CA GLY A 122 2.69 12.66 -6.86
C GLY A 122 1.46 12.47 -7.74
N ASN A 123 1.60 12.84 -9.01
CA ASN A 123 0.60 12.60 -10.03
C ASN A 123 0.80 11.22 -10.66
N ALA A 124 0.05 10.25 -10.12
CA ALA A 124 0.00 8.86 -10.56
C ALA A 124 -0.24 8.70 -12.08
N LEU A 125 -1.07 9.57 -12.68
CA LEU A 125 -1.45 9.49 -14.10
C LEU A 125 -0.33 9.96 -15.02
N ILE A 126 0.26 11.12 -14.72
CA ILE A 126 1.22 11.76 -15.62
C ILE A 126 2.55 11.00 -15.65
N GLY A 127 3.02 10.51 -14.50
CA GLY A 127 4.30 9.79 -14.41
C GLY A 127 4.32 8.40 -15.10
N ALA A 128 3.15 7.87 -15.45
CA ALA A 128 3.04 6.67 -16.30
C ALA A 128 3.22 6.98 -17.80
N THR A 129 3.16 8.25 -18.22
CA THR A 129 3.23 8.67 -19.62
C THR A 129 4.63 9.13 -20.03
N GLN A 130 4.98 9.01 -21.32
CA GLN A 130 6.24 9.55 -21.84
C GLN A 130 6.38 11.07 -21.64
N ALA A 131 5.26 11.82 -21.66
CA ALA A 131 5.27 13.25 -21.44
C ALA A 131 5.63 13.62 -20.00
N GLY A 132 5.10 12.87 -19.03
CA GLY A 132 5.46 13.03 -17.61
C GLY A 132 6.87 12.58 -17.26
N ARG A 133 7.48 11.72 -18.09
CA ARG A 133 8.88 11.31 -17.97
C ARG A 133 9.87 12.26 -18.66
N SER A 134 9.38 13.31 -19.32
CA SER A 134 10.27 14.31 -19.92
C SER A 134 10.74 15.31 -18.87
N ASP A 135 12.01 15.68 -18.92
CA ASP A 135 12.60 16.69 -18.02
C ASP A 135 11.96 18.08 -18.18
N ASN A 136 11.16 18.28 -19.24
CA ASN A 136 10.45 19.52 -19.55
C ASN A 136 9.00 19.53 -19.04
N ALA A 137 8.55 18.52 -18.30
CA ALA A 137 7.21 18.54 -17.72
C ALA A 137 7.08 19.72 -16.72
N PRO A 138 6.00 20.51 -16.78
CA PRO A 138 5.77 21.59 -15.82
C PRO A 138 5.84 21.08 -14.38
N ALA A 139 6.59 21.77 -13.50
CA ALA A 139 6.75 21.35 -12.11
C ALA A 139 5.42 21.19 -11.36
N GLN A 140 4.39 21.98 -11.74
CA GLN A 140 3.04 21.90 -11.20
C GLN A 140 2.34 20.56 -11.49
N TRP A 141 2.75 19.82 -12.52
CA TRP A 141 2.17 18.52 -12.87
C TRP A 141 2.59 17.40 -11.92
N ARG A 142 3.70 17.60 -11.18
CA ARG A 142 4.26 16.64 -10.22
C ARG A 142 4.27 15.18 -10.74
N PRO A 143 4.89 14.89 -11.90
CA PRO A 143 4.89 13.53 -12.43
C PRO A 143 5.43 12.53 -11.41
N PHE A 144 4.75 11.38 -11.26
CA PHE A 144 5.17 10.36 -10.31
C PHE A 144 5.94 9.21 -10.97
N ASP A 145 7.24 9.12 -10.69
CA ASP A 145 8.05 7.97 -11.15
C ASP A 145 7.82 6.74 -10.27
N TRP A 146 6.90 5.89 -10.75
CA TRP A 146 6.55 4.62 -10.12
C TRP A 146 7.74 3.68 -9.87
N SER A 147 8.68 3.60 -10.82
CA SER A 147 9.80 2.66 -10.71
C SER A 147 10.85 3.15 -9.73
N ALA A 148 11.09 4.46 -9.68
CA ALA A 148 11.99 5.06 -8.70
C ALA A 148 11.39 5.08 -7.28
N ALA A 149 10.10 5.35 -7.15
CA ALA A 149 9.43 5.43 -5.86
C ALA A 149 9.19 4.06 -5.21
N PHE A 150 8.89 3.03 -6.02
CA PHE A 150 8.60 1.67 -5.54
C PHE A 150 9.49 0.63 -6.24
N PRO A 151 10.81 0.65 -5.98
CA PRO A 151 11.76 -0.23 -6.66
C PRO A 151 11.52 -1.71 -6.35
N ASP A 152 10.95 -2.04 -5.20
CA ASP A 152 10.59 -3.42 -4.81
C ASP A 152 9.33 -3.93 -5.52
N VAL A 153 8.49 -3.03 -6.03
CA VAL A 153 7.34 -3.38 -6.88
C VAL A 153 7.79 -3.60 -8.31
N PHE A 154 8.67 -2.74 -8.83
CA PHE A 154 8.99 -2.68 -10.26
C PHE A 154 10.37 -3.21 -10.65
N GLY A 155 11.25 -3.53 -9.70
CA GLY A 155 12.63 -3.97 -9.97
C GLY A 155 12.81 -5.47 -10.24
N GLY A 156 11.87 -6.31 -9.81
CA GLY A 156 11.95 -7.78 -9.92
C GLY A 156 11.52 -8.37 -11.27
N VAL A 157 11.36 -9.69 -11.30
CA VAL A 157 10.79 -10.43 -12.45
C VAL A 157 9.27 -10.23 -12.49
N ASP A 158 8.61 -10.34 -11.33
CA ASP A 158 7.17 -10.08 -11.16
C ASP A 158 6.93 -8.58 -10.87
N ARG A 159 6.89 -7.80 -11.95
CA ARG A 159 6.75 -6.33 -11.89
C ARG A 159 5.29 -5.91 -11.80
N GLY A 160 5.04 -4.90 -10.99
CA GLY A 160 3.73 -4.26 -10.86
C GLY A 160 2.94 -4.71 -9.64
N PHE A 161 1.69 -4.25 -9.59
CA PHE A 161 0.77 -4.54 -8.50
C PHE A 161 -0.15 -5.71 -8.86
N ASP A 162 -0.44 -6.55 -7.87
CA ASP A 162 -1.40 -7.65 -7.99
C ASP A 162 -2.84 -7.12 -7.99
N ALA A 163 -3.08 -5.98 -7.31
CA ALA A 163 -4.36 -5.30 -7.31
C ALA A 163 -4.19 -3.78 -7.25
N VAL A 164 -5.09 -3.06 -7.91
CA VAL A 164 -5.23 -1.61 -7.78
C VAL A 164 -6.64 -1.31 -7.29
N VAL A 165 -6.74 -0.58 -6.18
CA VAL A 165 -7.98 -0.10 -5.59
C VAL A 165 -7.99 1.43 -5.65
N GLY A 166 -9.15 2.06 -5.48
CA GLY A 166 -9.19 3.51 -5.37
C GLY A 166 -10.59 4.07 -5.59
N ASN A 167 -10.77 5.30 -5.11
CA ASN A 167 -11.92 6.13 -5.45
C ASN A 167 -11.38 7.40 -6.15
N PRO A 168 -11.00 7.30 -7.43
CA PRO A 168 -10.35 8.40 -8.13
C PRO A 168 -11.30 9.60 -8.27
N PRO A 169 -10.76 10.81 -8.47
CA PRO A 169 -11.58 11.99 -8.69
C PRO A 169 -12.43 11.84 -9.95
N TYR A 170 -13.74 12.01 -9.81
CA TYR A 170 -14.68 12.06 -10.94
C TYR A 170 -14.58 13.43 -11.62
N VAL A 171 -13.95 13.47 -12.80
CA VAL A 171 -13.85 14.68 -13.61
C VAL A 171 -14.85 14.62 -14.76
N SER A 172 -15.73 15.61 -14.82
CA SER A 172 -16.69 15.78 -15.90
C SER A 172 -16.16 16.78 -16.92
N PHE A 173 -16.08 16.36 -18.18
CA PHE A 173 -15.86 17.26 -19.30
C PHE A 173 -17.20 17.91 -19.70
N GLY A 174 -17.69 18.88 -18.90
CA GLY A 174 -18.79 19.76 -19.34
C GLY A 174 -20.04 19.89 -18.47
N LEU A 175 -20.03 19.48 -17.19
CA LEU A 175 -21.08 19.88 -16.24
C LEU A 175 -20.57 20.89 -15.21
N ARG A 176 -21.40 21.91 -14.97
CA ARG A 176 -21.10 23.21 -14.34
C ARG A 176 -20.60 23.22 -12.89
N ASP A 177 -20.43 22.08 -12.21
CA ASP A 177 -20.20 22.03 -10.76
C ASP A 177 -19.07 21.10 -10.27
N LEU A 178 -18.19 20.61 -11.15
CA LEU A 178 -17.01 19.83 -10.73
C LEU A 178 -15.72 20.64 -10.94
N ARG A 179 -14.74 20.44 -10.04
CA ARG A 179 -13.45 21.15 -10.05
C ARG A 179 -12.87 21.18 -11.46
N ASN A 180 -12.77 22.38 -12.03
CA ASN A 180 -12.21 22.55 -13.37
C ASN A 180 -10.77 22.03 -13.39
N ILE A 181 -10.51 21.00 -14.18
CA ILE A 181 -9.13 20.67 -14.59
C ILE A 181 -8.57 21.92 -15.26
N ASP A 182 -7.30 22.24 -14.97
CA ASP A 182 -6.57 23.29 -15.67
C ASP A 182 -6.79 23.15 -17.19
N ARG A 183 -7.20 24.25 -17.86
CA ARG A 183 -7.53 24.21 -19.28
C ARG A 183 -6.38 23.68 -20.13
N GLU A 184 -5.15 23.98 -19.75
CA GLU A 184 -3.95 23.55 -20.44
C GLU A 184 -3.76 22.03 -20.34
N LEU A 185 -4.04 21.47 -19.15
CA LEU A 185 -4.02 20.04 -18.92
C LEU A 185 -5.19 19.34 -19.66
N ALA A 186 -6.40 19.90 -19.60
CA ALA A 186 -7.56 19.36 -20.29
C ALA A 186 -7.36 19.31 -21.82
N ASP A 187 -6.77 20.35 -22.40
CA ASP A 187 -6.47 20.42 -23.84
C ASP A 187 -5.30 19.50 -24.25
N ALA A 188 -4.36 19.22 -23.33
CA ALA A 188 -3.34 18.19 -23.54
C ALA A 188 -3.96 16.78 -23.57
N TYR A 189 -4.90 16.46 -22.67
CA TYR A 189 -5.61 15.18 -22.67
C TYR A 189 -6.49 14.99 -23.92
N ARG A 190 -7.29 15.99 -24.30
CA ARG A 190 -8.16 15.92 -25.50
C ARG A 190 -7.39 15.72 -26.81
N ARG A 191 -6.19 16.28 -26.92
CA ARG A 191 -5.35 16.10 -28.12
C ARG A 191 -4.72 14.72 -28.21
N ARG A 192 -4.55 14.02 -27.07
CA ARG A 192 -3.79 12.77 -26.99
C ARG A 192 -4.69 11.52 -26.98
N TYR A 193 -5.93 11.65 -26.51
CA TYR A 193 -6.91 10.57 -26.49
C TYR A 193 -8.22 11.08 -27.12
N PRO A 194 -8.38 10.98 -28.46
CA PRO A 194 -9.61 11.36 -29.16
C PRO A 194 -10.78 10.42 -28.86
#